data_AF-A0A133MJX1-F1
#
_entry.id   AF-A0A133MJX1-F1
#
_cell.length_a   1.000
_cell.length_b   1.000
_cell.length_c   1.000
_cell.angle_alpha   90.00
_cell.angle_beta   90.00
_cell.angle_gamma   90.00
#
_symmetry.space_group_name_H-M   'P 1'
#
loop_
_entity.id
_entity.type
_entity.pdbx_description
1 polymer ?
#
loop_
_entity_poly.entity_id
_entity_poly.type
_entity_poly.pdbx_seq_one_letter_code
_entity_poly.pdbx_strand_id
1 'polypeptide(L)' 'MIIRMNNKYMVVISLDAVSSKDIEIMKELPNISKLMKEGALIKNIETIYPSLTYPAHVSIITGKYPVNHGIT' A
#
# COMPACT_ATOMS: atom_id res chain seq x y z
N MET A 1 -34.25 10.97 -0.75
CA MET A 1 -33.39 10.96 -1.95
C MET A 1 -32.35 9.87 -1.74
N ILE A 2 -32.52 8.71 -2.36
CA ILE A 2 -31.62 7.56 -2.19
C ILE A 2 -30.63 7.59 -3.35
N ILE A 3 -29.40 8.02 -3.10
CA ILE A 3 -28.32 7.88 -4.09
C ILE A 3 -27.76 6.46 -3.92
N ARG A 4 -28.18 5.55 -4.80
CA ARG A 4 -27.53 4.24 -4.94
C ARG A 4 -26.26 4.39 -5.77
N MET A 5 -25.11 4.41 -5.11
CA MET A 5 -23.82 4.23 -5.79
C MET A 5 -23.59 2.73 -6.03
N ASN A 6 -23.82 2.28 -7.27
CA ASN A 6 -23.68 0.87 -7.67
C ASN A 6 -22.28 0.52 -8.20
N ASN A 7 -21.31 1.45 -8.16
CA ASN A 7 -19.95 1.18 -8.60
C ASN A 7 -19.05 0.86 -7.40
N LYS A 8 -18.37 -0.28 -7.46
CA LYS A 8 -17.28 -0.61 -6.54
C LYS A 8 -16.03 0.12 -7.02
N TYR A 9 -15.60 1.12 -6.27
CA TYR A 9 -14.34 1.82 -6.52
C TYR A 9 -13.21 1.12 -5.77
N MET A 10 -12.04 1.03 -6.41
CA MET A 10 -10.81 0.60 -5.76
C MET A 10 -9.99 1.85 -5.45
N VAL A 11 -9.62 2.03 -4.19
CA VAL A 11 -8.73 3.11 -3.74
C VAL A 11 -7.43 2.47 -3.28
N VAL A 12 -6.31 2.90 -3.86
CA VAL A 12 -4.97 2.49 -3.44
C VAL A 12 -4.35 3.66 -2.70
N ILE A 13 -3.97 3.46 -1.42
CA ILE A 13 -3.31 4.44 -0.58
C ILE A 13 -1.89 3.94 -0.32
N SER A 14 -0.88 4.73 -0.70
CA SER A 14 0.51 4.46 -0.39
C SER A 14 0.99 5.42 0.70
N LEU A 15 1.57 4.88 1.76
CA LEU A 15 2.25 5.62 2.81
C LEU A 15 3.75 5.39 2.63
N ASP A 16 4.50 6.42 2.22
CA ASP A 16 5.93 6.27 1.92
C ASP A 16 6.74 5.97 3.20
N ALA A 17 7.82 5.20 3.03
CA ALA A 17 8.76 4.79 4.08
C ALA A 17 8.16 4.00 5.26
N VAL A 18 6.98 3.39 5.10
CA VAL A 18 6.40 2.50 6.12
C VAL A 18 7.07 1.13 6.11
N SER A 19 7.48 0.66 7.28
CA SER A 19 8.09 -0.65 7.49
C SER A 19 7.31 -1.50 8.50
N SER A 20 7.67 -2.78 8.62
CA SER A 20 7.07 -3.68 9.61
C SER A 20 7.30 -3.24 11.06
N LYS A 21 8.30 -2.39 11.32
CA LYS A 21 8.59 -1.82 12.65
C LYS A 21 7.54 -0.80 13.09
N ASP A 22 6.88 -0.15 12.13
CA ASP A 22 5.90 0.91 12.39
C ASP A 22 4.51 0.36 12.75
N ILE A 23 4.32 -0.96 12.59
CA ILE A 23 3.04 -1.65 12.85
C ILE A 23 2.53 -1.39 14.27
N GLU A 24 3.40 -1.36 15.28
CA GLU A 24 2.95 -1.12 16.67
C GLU A 24 2.39 0.30 16.84
N ILE A 25 3.08 1.32 16.31
CA ILE A 25 2.59 2.71 16.34
C ILE A 25 1.28 2.83 15.54
N MET A 26 1.19 2.15 14.39
CA MET A 26 0.00 2.20 13.54
C MET A 26 -1.26 1.60 14.20
N LYS A 27 -1.10 0.63 15.10
CA LYS A 27 -2.23 0.06 15.86
C LYS A 27 -2.85 1.06 16.85
N GLU A 28 -2.09 2.07 17.27
CA GLU A 28 -2.55 3.14 18.16
C GLU A 28 -3.34 4.22 17.40
N LEU A 29 -3.16 4.32 16.07
CA LEU A 29 -3.88 5.28 15.24
C LEU A 29 -5.32 4.79 14.97
N PRO A 30 -6.36 5.56 15.31
CA PRO A 30 -7.73 5.06 15.35
C PRO A 30 -8.23 4.55 13.98
N ASN A 31 -7.92 5.26 12.90
CA ASN A 31 -8.37 4.88 11.55
C ASN A 31 -7.58 3.69 10.98
N ILE A 32 -6.27 3.66 11.19
CA ILE A 32 -5.40 2.57 10.69
C ILE A 32 -5.68 1.28 11.48
N SER A 33 -5.81 1.38 12.81
CA SER A 33 -6.18 0.26 13.68
C SER A 33 -7.50 -0.39 13.27
N LYS A 34 -8.50 0.42 12.89
CA LYS A 34 -9.78 -0.08 12.37
C LYS A 34 -9.58 -0.88 11.07
N LEU A 35 -8.82 -0.33 10.11
CA LEU A 35 -8.51 -1.02 8.84
C LEU A 35 -7.77 -2.34 9.06
N MET A 36 -6.84 -2.39 10.03
CA MET A 36 -6.11 -3.62 10.36
C MET A 36 -6.99 -4.70 11.01
N LYS A 37 -7.98 -4.30 11.83
CA LYS A 37 -8.90 -5.22 12.51
C LYS A 37 -10.00 -5.77 11.61
N GLU A 38 -10.51 -4.93 10.71
CA GLU A 38 -11.62 -5.28 9.79
C GLU A 38 -11.11 -5.81 8.44
N GLY A 39 -9.82 -5.65 8.15
CA GLY A 39 -9.17 -6.08 6.90
C GLY A 39 -8.12 -7.17 7.09
N ALA A 40 -7.26 -7.32 6.10
CA ALA A 40 -6.11 -8.23 6.13
C ALA A 40 -4.81 -7.44 6.31
N LEU A 41 -3.93 -7.93 7.18
CA LEU A 41 -2.62 -7.35 7.44
C LEU A 41 -1.51 -8.29 7.00
N ILE A 42 -0.64 -7.82 6.10
CA ILE A 42 0.60 -8.49 5.71
C ILE A 42 1.74 -7.83 6.48
N LYS A 43 2.43 -8.59 7.35
CA LYS A 43 3.48 -8.05 8.23
C LYS A 43 4.85 -7.93 7.55
N ASN A 44 5.10 -8.76 6.56
CA ASN A 44 6.38 -8.82 5.85
C ASN A 44 6.09 -8.74 4.35
N ILE A 45 6.69 -7.76 3.70
CA ILE A 45 6.65 -7.60 2.25
C ILE A 45 8.08 -7.49 1.75
N GLU A 46 8.39 -8.18 0.66
CA GLU A 46 9.65 -7.98 -0.05
C GLU A 46 9.42 -6.90 -1.10
N THR A 47 10.21 -5.83 -1.02
CA THR A 47 10.19 -4.75 -2.01
C THR A 47 11.14 -5.08 -3.17
N ILE A 48 11.09 -4.26 -4.21
CA ILE A 48 12.01 -4.33 -5.34
C ILE A 48 13.39 -3.75 -4.98
N TYR A 49 14.41 -4.11 -5.77
CA TYR A 49 15.72 -3.47 -5.73
C TYR A 49 15.90 -2.56 -6.96
N PRO A 50 16.39 -1.31 -6.80
CA PRO A 50 16.71 -0.65 -5.53
C PRO A 50 15.44 -0.22 -4.79
N SER A 51 15.47 -0.26 -3.45
CA SER A 51 14.31 0.06 -2.61
C SER A 51 14.08 1.57 -2.47
N LEU A 52 13.83 2.22 -3.61
CA LEU A 52 13.59 3.66 -3.74
C LEU A 52 12.12 3.94 -4.08
N THR A 53 11.66 5.14 -3.73
CA THR A 53 10.25 5.54 -3.87
C THR A 53 9.73 5.38 -5.30
N TYR A 54 10.43 5.92 -6.30
CA TYR A 54 9.97 5.92 -7.69
C TYR A 54 9.89 4.50 -8.28
N PRO A 55 10.98 3.69 -8.23
CA PRO A 55 10.93 2.31 -8.69
C PRO A 55 9.84 1.48 -8.00
N ALA A 56 9.69 1.60 -6.67
CA ALA A 56 8.69 0.84 -5.93
C ALA A 56 7.26 1.18 -6.35
N HIS A 57 6.92 2.47 -6.48
CA HIS A 57 5.57 2.89 -6.87
C HIS A 57 5.24 2.48 -8.31
N VAL A 58 6.21 2.56 -9.23
CA VAL A 58 6.03 2.12 -10.62
C VAL A 58 5.89 0.59 -10.68
N SER A 59 6.65 -0.15 -9.88
CA SER A 59 6.52 -1.60 -9.77
C SER A 59 5.13 -2.02 -9.24
N ILE A 60 4.60 -1.33 -8.23
CA ILE A 60 3.26 -1.61 -7.66
C ILE A 60 2.15 -1.46 -8.70
N ILE A 61 2.17 -0.40 -9.50
CA ILE A 61 1.09 -0.12 -10.47
C ILE A 61 1.23 -0.92 -11.76
N THR A 62 2.45 -1.27 -12.16
CA THR A 62 2.71 -1.99 -13.43
C THR A 62 2.86 -3.50 -13.28
N GLY A 63 3.16 -4.00 -12.08
CA GLY A 63 3.52 -5.40 -11.82
C GLY A 63 4.84 -5.83 -12.46
N LYS A 64 5.71 -4.88 -12.82
CA LYS A 64 7.00 -5.13 -13.48
C LYS A 64 8.16 -4.79 -12.56
N TYR A 65 9.31 -5.45 -12.73
CA TYR A 65 10.55 -5.05 -12.06
C TYR A 65 11.17 -3.80 -12.71
N PRO A 66 12.08 -3.08 -11.99
CA PRO A 66 12.78 -1.91 -12.52
C PRO A 66 13.41 -2.10 -13.90
N VAL A 67 14.04 -3.26 -14.14
CA VAL A 67 14.65 -3.61 -15.43
C VAL A 67 13.62 -3.65 -16.58
N ASN A 68 12.34 -3.87 -16.29
CA ASN A 68 11.28 -3.99 -17.29
C ASN A 68 10.44 -2.73 -17.46
N HIS A 69 10.37 -1.85 -16.45
CA HIS A 69 9.68 -0.56 -16.55
C HIS A 69 10.62 0.64 -16.73
N GLY A 70 11.93 0.46 -16.62
CA GLY A 70 12.96 1.46 -16.96
C GLY A 70 13.22 2.55 -15.90
N ILE A 71 12.36 2.68 -14.90
CA ILE A 71 12.55 3.59 -13.75
C ILE A 71 13.42 2.92 -12.66
N THR A 72 14.56 3.54 -12.31
CA THR A 72 15.55 3.05 -11.33
C THR A 72 15.84 4.11 -10.29
#